data_AF-A0A9W8WXG2-F1
#
_entry.id   AF-A0A9W8WXG2-F1
#
_cell.length_a   1.000
_cell.length_b   1.000
_cell.length_c   1.000
_cell.angle_alpha   90.00
_cell.angle_beta   90.00
_cell.angle_gamma   90.00
#
_symmetry.space_group_name_H-M   'P 1'
#
loop_
_entity.id
_entity.type
_entity.pdbx_description
1 polymer ?
#
loop_
_entity_poly.entity_id
_entity_poly.type
_entity_poly.pdbx_seq_one_letter_code
_entity_poly.pdbx_strand_id
1 'polypeptide(L)'
;MKVGRTTIRLLRTLGVAKRAEQDPHAYRSNAGIAQGPSEMGELGAADAVWYCCAGHENTLVHFVGAHPFKYGMCYRCDHVVCRRCGTTASGLVRALSGGRSSYPAEKKDVEKKRAPRWCVVCPLCALSFRAARRELSLHPPDKCHCGCAFGPEWAQFVIGSVHGIRENPHRVALEAKDKWKMLQPVTYAARPGEEWAADSGRS
;
A
#
# COMPACT_ATOMS: atom_id res chain seq x y z
N MET A 1 -2.03 -28.42 -8.38
CA MET A 1 -0.72 -28.19 -7.71
C MET A 1 -0.43 -26.68 -7.58
N LYS A 2 -0.82 -26.03 -6.46
CA LYS A 2 -0.56 -24.58 -6.21
C LYS A 2 0.43 -24.31 -5.06
N VAL A 3 0.88 -25.36 -4.36
CA VAL A 3 1.65 -25.27 -3.11
C VAL A 3 3.09 -24.76 -3.32
N GLY A 4 3.70 -24.96 -4.50
CA GLY A 4 5.10 -24.58 -4.75
C GLY A 4 5.37 -23.09 -4.98
N ARG A 5 4.42 -22.31 -5.50
CA ARG A 5 4.63 -20.88 -5.79
C ARG A 5 4.53 -20.00 -4.54
N THR A 6 3.75 -20.43 -3.55
CA THR A 6 3.53 -19.68 -2.30
C THR A 6 4.76 -19.75 -1.40
N THR A 7 5.37 -20.93 -1.26
CA THR A 7 6.55 -21.12 -0.40
C THR A 7 7.78 -20.35 -0.92
N ILE A 8 8.00 -20.33 -2.24
CA ILE A 8 9.11 -19.56 -2.84
C ILE A 8 8.88 -18.05 -2.67
N ARG A 9 7.64 -17.58 -2.79
CA ARG A 9 7.29 -16.18 -2.49
C ARG A 9 7.55 -15.86 -1.02
N LEU A 10 7.08 -16.69 -0.09
CA LEU A 10 7.26 -16.49 1.34
C LEU A 10 8.74 -16.43 1.73
N LEU A 11 9.55 -17.40 1.27
CA LEU A 11 10.99 -17.44 1.53
C LEU A 11 11.72 -16.23 0.95
N ARG A 12 11.31 -15.76 -0.24
CA ARG A 12 11.87 -14.55 -0.85
C ARG A 12 11.45 -13.30 -0.07
N THR A 13 10.22 -13.21 0.42
CA THR A 13 9.74 -12.12 1.26
C THR A 13 10.50 -12.07 2.59
N LEU A 14 10.71 -13.22 3.24
CA LEU A 14 11.49 -13.35 4.49
C LEU A 14 12.96 -12.97 4.30
N GLY A 15 13.59 -13.41 3.20
CA GLY A 15 14.99 -13.06 2.89
C GLY A 15 15.17 -11.57 2.59
N VAL A 16 14.18 -10.93 1.96
CA VAL A 16 14.20 -9.47 1.73
C VAL A 16 13.93 -8.72 3.04
N ALA A 17 13.07 -9.25 3.92
CA ALA A 17 12.74 -8.62 5.21
C ALA A 17 13.98 -8.56 6.08
N LYS A 18 14.71 -9.68 6.16
CA LYS A 18 15.96 -9.77 6.91
C LYS A 18 17.03 -8.79 6.39
N ARG A 19 17.13 -8.59 5.07
CA ARG A 19 18.09 -7.63 4.49
C ARG A 19 17.69 -6.17 4.71
N ALA A 20 16.40 -5.87 4.60
CA ALA A 20 15.91 -4.52 4.88
C ALA A 20 16.11 -4.18 6.36
N GLU A 21 15.73 -5.08 7.27
CA GLU A 21 15.84 -4.88 8.73
C GLU A 21 17.26 -4.87 9.28
N GLN A 22 18.25 -5.37 8.53
CA GLN A 22 19.67 -5.34 8.92
C GLN A 22 20.35 -3.99 8.72
N ASP A 23 19.70 -3.01 8.09
CA ASP A 23 20.24 -1.64 7.98
C ASP A 23 20.03 -0.87 9.30
N PRO A 24 21.10 -0.61 10.09
CA PRO A 24 20.99 0.01 11.41
C PRO A 24 20.52 1.47 11.36
N HIS A 25 20.58 2.11 10.19
CA HIS A 25 20.16 3.49 9.98
C HIS A 25 18.71 3.61 9.50
N ALA A 26 18.04 2.49 9.17
CA ALA A 26 16.80 2.51 8.41
C ALA A 26 15.50 2.55 9.23
N TYR A 27 15.52 2.36 10.56
CA TYR A 27 14.28 2.16 11.32
C TYR A 27 14.23 2.91 12.65
N ARG A 28 13.54 4.04 12.65
CA ARG A 28 12.91 4.57 13.86
C ARG A 28 11.41 4.72 13.59
N SER A 29 10.57 4.01 14.33
CA SER A 29 9.16 4.37 14.42
C SER A 29 9.03 5.63 15.26
N ASN A 30 8.10 6.51 14.90
CA ASN A 30 7.79 7.70 15.73
C ASN A 30 7.25 7.33 17.12
N ALA A 31 6.91 6.05 17.34
CA ALA A 31 6.41 5.50 18.60
C ALA A 31 7.52 4.92 19.51
N GLY A 32 8.82 5.11 19.20
CA GLY A 32 9.91 4.41 19.88
C GLY A 32 10.27 3.11 19.18
N ILE A 33 11.49 2.60 19.41
CA ILE A 33 12.16 1.51 18.67
C ILE A 33 11.21 0.31 18.47
N ALA A 34 10.74 0.10 17.23
CA ALA A 34 10.02 -1.11 16.86
C ALA A 34 11.00 -2.29 16.86
N GLN A 35 10.96 -3.07 17.93
CA GLN A 35 11.55 -4.41 17.95
C GLN A 35 10.80 -5.31 16.94
N GLY A 36 11.48 -6.36 16.48
CA GLY A 36 11.03 -7.23 15.37
C GLY A 36 9.68 -7.93 15.58
N PRO A 37 9.33 -8.91 14.74
CA PRO A 37 7.99 -9.54 14.70
C PRO A 37 7.66 -10.44 15.92
N SER A 38 8.31 -10.23 17.06
CA SER A 38 8.00 -10.92 18.31
C SER A 38 6.92 -10.15 19.06
N GLU A 39 5.78 -10.82 19.25
CA GLU A 39 4.72 -10.48 20.19
C GLU A 39 3.82 -9.30 19.76
N MET A 40 2.63 -9.68 19.26
CA MET A 40 1.42 -8.87 19.05
C MET A 40 0.85 -8.28 20.38
N GLY A 41 1.69 -7.88 21.34
CA GLY A 41 1.29 -7.46 22.69
C GLY A 41 1.08 -5.97 22.86
N GLU A 42 1.81 -5.13 22.12
CA GLU A 42 1.60 -3.68 22.08
C GLU A 42 1.80 -3.24 20.64
N LEU A 43 0.77 -3.42 19.81
CA LEU A 43 0.73 -2.82 18.47
C LEU A 43 0.80 -1.30 18.67
N GLY A 44 2.00 -0.74 18.50
CA GLY A 44 2.21 0.70 18.37
C GLY A 44 1.11 1.27 17.46
N ALA A 45 0.46 2.32 17.93
CA ALA A 45 -0.79 2.82 17.37
C ALA A 45 -0.75 2.84 15.83
N ALA A 46 -1.72 2.16 15.22
CA ALA A 46 -1.91 2.15 13.78
C ALA A 46 -1.85 3.57 13.20
N ASP A 47 -0.90 3.82 12.31
CA ASP A 47 -0.80 5.13 11.65
C ASP A 47 -1.77 5.24 10.46
N ALA A 48 -2.21 4.10 9.91
CA ALA A 48 -3.14 4.03 8.79
C ALA A 48 -3.82 2.66 8.64
N VAL A 49 -4.82 2.60 7.76
CA VAL A 49 -5.54 1.37 7.40
C VAL A 49 -5.70 1.31 5.88
N TRP A 50 -5.60 0.11 5.30
CA TRP A 50 -5.98 -0.15 3.92
C TRP A 50 -6.89 -1.37 3.78
N TYR A 51 -7.82 -1.28 2.84
CA TYR A 51 -8.79 -2.32 2.53
C TYR A 51 -8.34 -3.06 1.28
N CYS A 52 -8.05 -4.34 1.45
CA CYS A 52 -7.76 -5.24 0.34
C CYS A 52 -8.98 -5.34 -0.58
N CYS A 53 -8.76 -5.58 -1.88
CA CYS A 53 -9.86 -5.89 -2.81
C CYS A 53 -10.66 -7.15 -2.43
N ALA A 54 -10.18 -7.97 -1.49
CA ALA A 54 -10.91 -9.09 -0.90
C ALA A 54 -11.79 -8.69 0.30
N GLY A 55 -11.94 -7.39 0.59
CA GLY A 55 -12.78 -6.87 1.68
C GLY A 55 -12.13 -6.91 3.07
N HIS A 56 -10.84 -7.25 3.13
CA HIS A 56 -10.13 -7.38 4.38
C HIS A 56 -9.41 -6.09 4.78
N GLU A 57 -9.57 -5.69 6.04
CA GLU A 57 -8.92 -4.53 6.64
C GLU A 57 -7.47 -4.87 7.02
N ASN A 58 -6.53 -3.98 6.73
CA ASN A 58 -5.13 -4.16 7.03
C ASN A 58 -4.55 -2.90 7.66
N THR A 59 -3.92 -3.07 8.82
CA THR A 59 -3.25 -1.99 9.54
C THR A 59 -1.92 -1.63 8.88
N LEU A 60 -1.58 -0.34 8.91
CA LEU A 60 -0.31 0.20 8.45
C LEU A 60 0.37 0.98 9.57
N VAL A 61 1.66 0.74 9.71
CA VAL A 61 2.54 1.49 10.61
C VAL A 61 3.49 2.31 9.73
N HIS A 62 3.66 3.58 10.06
CA HIS A 62 4.53 4.48 9.33
C HIS A 62 5.93 4.48 9.91
N PHE A 63 6.88 3.95 9.15
CA PHE A 63 8.28 3.92 9.52
C PHE A 63 9.03 5.15 8.95
N VAL A 64 9.92 5.73 9.75
CA VAL A 64 10.93 6.66 9.25
C VAL A 64 11.99 5.84 8.52
N GLY A 65 12.35 6.25 7.30
CA GLY A 65 13.32 5.54 6.47
C GLY A 65 12.84 5.35 5.03
N ALA A 66 13.58 4.55 4.26
CA ALA A 66 13.30 4.29 2.85
C ALA A 66 12.01 3.48 2.60
N HIS A 67 11.58 2.69 3.58
CA HIS A 67 10.46 1.75 3.47
C HIS A 67 9.31 2.14 4.41
N PRO A 68 8.45 3.08 4.02
CA PRO A 68 7.54 3.76 4.94
C PRO A 68 6.48 2.85 5.54
N PHE A 69 6.17 1.71 4.94
CA PHE A 69 5.17 0.76 5.43
C PHE A 69 5.69 -0.68 5.50
N LYS A 70 7.01 -0.88 5.34
CA LYS A 70 7.61 -2.20 5.09
C LYS A 70 6.85 -2.93 3.96
N TYR A 71 6.02 -3.93 4.29
CA TYR A 71 5.31 -4.79 3.36
C TYR A 71 3.83 -4.43 3.23
N GLY A 72 3.42 -4.01 2.03
CA GLY A 72 2.01 -3.82 1.67
C GLY A 72 1.33 -5.12 1.24
N MET A 73 1.34 -6.15 2.09
CA MET A 73 0.72 -7.45 1.80
C MET A 73 -0.48 -7.70 2.71
N CYS A 74 -1.58 -8.16 2.15
CA CYS A 74 -2.77 -8.50 2.93
C CYS A 74 -2.48 -9.74 3.78
N TYR A 75 -2.62 -9.64 5.11
CA TYR A 75 -2.29 -10.74 6.01
C TYR A 75 -3.28 -11.93 5.96
N ARG A 76 -4.38 -11.79 5.21
CA ARG A 76 -5.38 -12.86 5.04
C ARG A 76 -5.29 -13.60 3.71
N CYS A 77 -4.91 -12.93 2.63
CA CYS A 77 -4.95 -13.52 1.27
C CYS A 77 -3.67 -13.31 0.46
N ASP A 78 -2.60 -12.82 1.09
CA ASP A 78 -1.30 -12.52 0.47
C ASP A 78 -1.36 -11.55 -0.72
N HIS A 79 -2.47 -10.82 -0.86
CA HIS A 79 -2.65 -9.84 -1.92
C HIS A 79 -1.72 -8.65 -1.69
N VAL A 80 -0.85 -8.37 -2.65
CA VAL A 80 -0.04 -7.15 -2.64
C VAL A 80 -0.92 -5.95 -2.92
N VAL A 81 -0.83 -4.91 -2.10
CA VAL A 81 -1.62 -3.69 -2.24
C VAL A 81 -1.56 -3.18 -3.68
N CYS A 82 -2.73 -3.08 -4.30
CA CYS A 82 -2.88 -2.70 -5.69
C CYS A 82 -3.72 -1.43 -5.82
N ARG A 83 -3.87 -0.93 -7.04
CA ARG A 83 -4.66 0.27 -7.31
C ARG A 83 -6.15 0.14 -6.94
N ARG A 84 -6.69 -1.07 -6.87
CA ARG A 84 -8.10 -1.32 -6.48
C ARG A 84 -8.31 -1.37 -4.97
N CYS A 85 -7.23 -1.45 -4.20
CA CYS A 85 -7.32 -1.47 -2.76
C CYS A 85 -7.67 -0.07 -2.25
N GLY A 86 -8.52 0.01 -1.24
CA GLY A 86 -8.88 1.25 -0.57
C GLY A 86 -7.86 1.60 0.49
N THR A 87 -7.65 2.88 0.75
CA THR A 87 -6.69 3.33 1.75
C THR A 87 -7.27 4.52 2.50
N THR A 88 -6.95 4.65 3.79
CA THR A 88 -7.36 5.82 4.57
C THR A 88 -6.66 7.08 4.05
N ALA A 89 -7.42 8.18 3.96
CA ALA A 89 -6.96 9.45 3.40
C ALA A 89 -5.76 10.08 4.17
N SER A 90 -5.54 9.64 5.40
CA SER A 90 -4.50 10.13 6.30
C SER A 90 -3.21 9.30 6.27
N GLY A 91 -3.18 8.19 5.54
CA GLY A 91 -2.03 7.28 5.49
C GLY A 91 -1.46 7.05 4.10
N LEU A 92 -2.31 6.59 3.19
CA LEU A 92 -1.99 6.34 1.79
C LEU A 92 -3.12 6.95 0.97
N VAL A 93 -2.89 8.03 0.26
CA VAL A 93 -3.83 8.55 -0.73
C VAL A 93 -3.44 7.98 -2.07
N ARG A 94 -4.35 7.26 -2.72
CA ARG A 94 -4.11 6.74 -4.07
C ARG A 94 -3.72 7.89 -5.00
N ALA A 95 -2.58 7.76 -5.65
CA ALA A 95 -2.26 8.60 -6.79
C ALA A 95 -3.16 8.18 -7.95
N LEU A 96 -4.15 9.00 -8.30
CA LEU A 96 -4.97 8.74 -9.47
C LEU A 96 -4.04 8.75 -10.70
N SER A 97 -3.85 7.59 -11.33
CA SER A 97 -3.10 7.49 -12.58
C SER A 97 -3.77 8.38 -13.63
N GLY A 98 -3.06 9.42 -14.08
CA GLY A 98 -3.53 10.41 -15.06
C GLY A 98 -4.14 11.69 -14.47
N GLY A 99 -4.44 11.72 -13.17
CA GLY A 99 -4.87 12.95 -12.51
C GLY A 99 -3.66 13.77 -12.13
N ARG A 100 -3.61 15.06 -12.51
CA ARG A 100 -2.75 16.03 -11.84
C ARG A 100 -3.16 16.01 -10.37
N SER A 101 -2.45 15.23 -9.54
CA SER A 101 -2.69 15.24 -8.11
C SER A 101 -2.54 16.68 -7.67
N SER A 102 -3.63 17.28 -7.21
CA SER A 102 -3.72 18.66 -6.76
C SER A 102 -2.95 18.89 -5.45
N TYR A 103 -2.23 17.87 -4.96
CA TYR A 103 -1.30 18.04 -3.86
C TYR A 103 -0.28 19.12 -4.25
N PRO A 104 -0.37 20.31 -3.65
CA PRO A 104 0.46 21.43 -4.05
C PRO A 104 1.92 21.04 -3.85
N ALA A 105 2.67 21.22 -4.92
CA ALA A 105 3.97 20.63 -5.14
C ALA A 105 4.95 20.83 -3.97
N GLU A 106 5.87 19.87 -3.93
CA GLU A 106 7.02 19.66 -3.05
C GLU A 106 7.85 20.87 -2.68
N LYS A 107 7.66 22.07 -3.26
CA LYS A 107 8.44 23.27 -2.91
C LYS A 107 8.51 23.49 -1.40
N LYS A 108 7.37 23.40 -0.69
CA LYS A 108 7.34 23.53 0.77
C LYS A 108 8.03 22.37 1.49
N ASP A 109 8.00 21.16 0.95
CA ASP A 109 8.64 20.00 1.58
C ASP A 109 10.16 20.02 1.34
N VAL A 110 10.63 20.43 0.15
CA VAL A 110 12.04 20.65 -0.19
C VAL A 110 12.62 21.79 0.65
N GLU A 111 11.94 22.94 0.71
CA GLU A 111 12.35 24.08 1.54
C GLU A 111 12.46 23.69 3.03
N LYS A 112 11.54 22.86 3.52
CA LYS A 112 11.52 22.41 4.92
C LYS A 112 12.32 21.13 5.16
N LYS A 113 13.06 20.62 4.17
CA LYS A 113 13.83 19.36 4.25
C LYS A 113 12.98 18.17 4.76
N ARG A 114 11.70 18.14 4.41
CA ARG A 114 10.77 17.06 4.79
C ARG A 114 10.98 15.86 3.88
N ALA A 115 10.86 14.66 4.46
CA ALA A 115 10.96 13.42 3.71
C ALA A 115 9.91 13.36 2.59
N PRO A 116 10.24 12.72 1.44
CA PRO A 116 9.28 12.55 0.36
C PRO A 116 8.01 11.87 0.85
N ARG A 117 6.87 12.43 0.43
CA ARG A 117 5.56 11.88 0.74
C ARG A 117 5.11 10.85 -0.27
N TRP A 118 5.79 10.65 -1.40
CA TRP A 118 5.36 9.62 -2.33
C TRP A 118 5.87 8.26 -1.90
N CYS A 119 5.04 7.24 -2.08
CA CYS A 119 5.34 5.85 -1.81
C CYS A 119 4.98 5.01 -3.03
N VAL A 120 5.86 4.10 -3.41
CA VAL A 120 5.57 3.05 -4.39
C VAL A 120 5.70 1.69 -3.74
N VAL A 121 4.96 0.69 -4.23
CA VAL A 121 5.01 -0.67 -3.70
C VAL A 121 5.36 -1.66 -4.80
N CYS A 122 6.39 -2.48 -4.55
CA CYS A 122 6.83 -3.50 -5.48
C CYS A 122 5.76 -4.60 -5.61
N PRO A 123 5.29 -4.91 -6.84
CA PRO A 123 4.23 -5.91 -7.05
C PRO A 123 4.66 -7.35 -6.74
N LEU A 124 5.98 -7.62 -6.73
CA LEU A 124 6.51 -8.97 -6.52
C LEU A 124 6.74 -9.32 -5.06
N CYS A 125 7.30 -8.40 -4.27
CA CYS A 125 7.66 -8.65 -2.87
C CYS A 125 6.91 -7.77 -1.86
N ALA A 126 6.00 -6.92 -2.33
CA ALA A 126 5.22 -5.99 -1.51
C ALA A 126 6.01 -4.93 -0.74
N LEU A 127 7.32 -4.84 -0.93
CA LEU A 127 8.13 -3.84 -0.23
C LEU A 127 7.79 -2.43 -0.72
N SER A 128 7.49 -1.54 0.22
CA SER A 128 7.22 -0.12 0.01
C SER A 128 8.51 0.67 -0.12
N PHE A 129 8.53 1.70 -0.95
CA PHE A 129 9.66 2.60 -1.13
C PHE A 129 9.17 4.04 -1.14
N ARG A 130 9.87 4.93 -0.43
CA ARG A 130 9.70 6.36 -0.67
C ARG A 130 10.21 6.71 -2.06
N ALA A 131 9.46 7.53 -2.77
CA ALA A 131 9.86 8.10 -4.05
C ALA A 131 9.89 9.61 -3.90
N ALA A 132 10.90 10.26 -4.49
CA ALA A 132 10.80 11.69 -4.75
C ALA A 132 9.91 11.88 -5.99
N ARG A 133 9.09 12.92 -6.04
CA ARG A 133 8.52 13.37 -7.30
C ARG A 133 9.45 14.46 -7.85
N ARG A 134 9.63 14.50 -9.16
CA ARG A 134 10.21 15.65 -9.85
C ARG A 134 9.28 15.93 -11.01
N GLU A 135 8.69 17.11 -11.00
CA GLU A 135 7.67 17.52 -11.98
C GLU A 135 6.49 16.52 -12.00
N LEU A 136 6.40 15.70 -13.05
CA LEU A 136 5.34 14.73 -13.27
C LEU A 136 5.78 13.28 -13.03
N SER A 137 7.06 13.04 -12.76
CA SER A 137 7.65 11.70 -12.65
C SER A 137 8.00 11.35 -11.21
N LEU A 138 7.78 10.09 -10.84
CA LEU A 138 8.30 9.53 -9.58
C LEU A 138 9.69 8.94 -9.82
N HIS A 139 10.59 9.18 -8.88
CA HIS A 139 11.94 8.66 -8.85
C HIS A 139 12.12 7.73 -7.64
N PRO A 140 11.55 6.51 -7.67
CA PRO A 140 11.93 5.44 -6.75
C PRO A 140 13.27 4.80 -7.20
N PRO A 141 13.81 3.83 -6.44
CA PRO A 141 14.94 3.03 -6.91
C PRO A 141 14.62 2.32 -8.22
N ASP A 142 15.60 2.24 -9.13
CA ASP A 142 15.45 1.58 -10.43
C ASP A 142 15.03 0.11 -10.32
N LYS A 143 15.47 -0.55 -9.23
CA LYS A 143 15.14 -1.94 -8.92
C LYS A 143 14.86 -2.12 -7.44
N CYS A 144 13.90 -2.98 -7.16
CA CYS A 144 13.65 -3.51 -5.82
C CYS A 144 14.76 -4.49 -5.39
N HIS A 145 14.95 -4.70 -4.09
CA HIS A 145 15.81 -5.76 -3.53
C HIS A 145 15.43 -7.19 -3.95
N CYS A 146 14.24 -7.41 -4.52
CA CYS A 146 13.84 -8.70 -5.09
C CYS A 146 14.22 -8.85 -6.57
N GLY A 147 14.83 -7.84 -7.19
CA GLY A 147 15.20 -7.78 -8.60
C GLY A 147 14.13 -7.19 -9.53
N CYS A 148 12.93 -6.91 -9.05
CA CYS A 148 11.87 -6.27 -9.83
C CYS A 148 12.30 -4.87 -10.27
N ALA A 149 12.32 -4.59 -11.57
CA ALA A 149 12.48 -3.23 -12.07
C ALA A 149 11.27 -2.37 -11.69
N PHE A 150 11.49 -1.07 -11.49
CA PHE A 150 10.40 -0.13 -11.33
C PHE A 150 9.63 0.01 -12.64
N GLY A 151 8.29 0.02 -12.55
CA GLY A 151 7.41 0.05 -13.69
C GLY A 151 6.02 0.59 -13.36
N PRO A 152 5.17 0.82 -14.38
CA PRO A 152 3.83 1.35 -14.20
C PRO A 152 2.96 0.47 -13.31
N GLU A 153 3.20 -0.83 -13.24
CA GLU A 153 2.46 -1.79 -12.42
C GLU A 153 2.64 -1.57 -10.91
N TRP A 154 3.70 -0.86 -10.48
CA TRP A 154 3.92 -0.56 -9.07
C TRP A 154 2.79 0.33 -8.56
N ALA A 155 2.22 -0.05 -7.42
CA ALA A 155 1.16 0.72 -6.81
C ALA A 155 1.74 2.02 -6.23
N GLN A 156 1.17 3.16 -6.58
CA GLN A 156 1.67 4.49 -6.23
C GLN A 156 0.69 5.19 -5.29
N PHE A 157 1.23 5.77 -4.23
CA PHE A 157 0.47 6.40 -3.17
C PHE A 157 1.18 7.66 -2.65
N VAL A 158 0.41 8.53 -2.02
CA VAL A 158 0.90 9.67 -1.25
C VAL A 158 0.71 9.36 0.23
N ILE A 159 1.77 9.54 1.01
CA ILE A 159 1.78 9.42 2.46
C ILE A 159 1.09 10.65 3.02
N GLY A 160 -0.06 10.41 3.66
CA GLY A 160 -0.86 11.44 4.31
C GLY A 160 -0.29 11.88 5.66
N SER A 161 -1.03 12.75 6.36
CA SER A 161 -0.74 13.11 7.74
C SER A 161 -1.45 12.14 8.70
N VAL A 162 -0.69 11.56 9.63
CA VAL A 162 -1.23 10.69 10.69
C VAL A 162 -2.09 11.44 11.71
N HIS A 163 -2.06 12.77 11.71
CA HIS A 163 -2.72 13.59 12.73
C HIS A 163 -4.22 13.28 12.85
N GLY A 164 -4.95 13.22 11.72
CA GLY A 164 -6.39 12.95 11.75
C GLY A 164 -6.74 11.53 12.26
N ILE A 165 -5.82 10.57 12.12
CA ILE A 165 -5.99 9.21 12.67
C ILE A 165 -5.75 9.20 14.16
N ARG A 166 -4.75 9.95 14.63
CA ARG A 166 -4.45 10.07 16.07
C ARG A 166 -5.54 10.83 16.81
N GLU A 167 -6.14 11.84 16.19
CA GLU A 167 -7.27 12.58 16.75
C GLU A 167 -8.55 11.74 16.84
N ASN A 168 -8.91 11.03 15.77
CA ASN A 168 -10.12 10.21 15.73
C ASN A 168 -9.96 9.01 14.77
N PRO A 169 -9.41 7.88 15.26
CA PRO A 169 -9.12 6.71 14.41
C PRO A 169 -10.40 6.08 13.86
N HIS A 170 -11.48 6.08 14.65
CA HIS A 170 -12.76 5.49 14.26
C HIS A 170 -13.41 6.24 13.09
N ARG A 171 -13.46 7.58 13.13
CA ARG A 171 -14.01 8.38 12.02
C ARG A 171 -13.25 8.13 10.72
N VAL A 172 -11.91 8.13 10.78
CA VAL A 172 -11.09 7.92 9.59
C VAL A 172 -11.29 6.51 9.00
N ALA A 173 -11.39 5.48 9.86
CA ALA A 173 -11.66 4.13 9.41
C ALA A 173 -13.02 4.03 8.70
N LEU A 174 -14.08 4.64 9.26
CA LEU A 174 -15.40 4.68 8.62
C LEU A 174 -15.38 5.39 7.26
N GLU A 175 -14.78 6.59 7.17
CA GLU A 175 -14.68 7.33 5.90
C GLU A 175 -13.94 6.53 4.82
N ALA A 176 -12.88 5.82 5.22
CA ALA A 176 -12.11 4.99 4.31
C ALA A 176 -12.89 3.75 3.85
N LYS A 177 -13.64 3.12 4.77
CA LYS A 177 -14.51 1.99 4.48
C LYS A 177 -15.62 2.39 3.52
N ASP A 178 -16.24 3.55 3.72
CA ASP A 178 -17.33 4.03 2.86
C ASP A 178 -16.82 4.44 1.47
N LYS A 179 -15.67 5.13 1.39
CA LYS A 179 -14.99 5.37 0.10
C LYS A 179 -14.63 4.06 -0.60
N TRP A 180 -14.13 3.07 0.13
CA TRP A 180 -13.78 1.76 -0.44
C TRP A 180 -15.01 1.04 -1.00
N LYS A 181 -16.15 1.07 -0.29
CA LYS A 181 -17.42 0.52 -0.79
C LYS A 181 -17.87 1.22 -2.08
N MET A 182 -17.76 2.54 -2.16
CA MET A 182 -18.11 3.30 -3.38
C MET A 182 -17.19 2.98 -4.57
N LEU A 183 -15.94 2.61 -4.30
CA LEU A 183 -14.95 2.24 -5.32
C LEU A 183 -15.01 0.77 -5.72
N GLN A 184 -15.75 -0.07 -4.98
CA GLN A 184 -16.01 -1.41 -5.47
C GLN A 184 -16.81 -1.27 -6.76
N PRO A 185 -16.39 -1.94 -7.87
CA PRO A 185 -17.28 -2.04 -9.01
C PRO A 185 -18.59 -2.56 -8.46
N VAL A 186 -19.70 -1.89 -8.79
CA VAL A 186 -21.03 -2.44 -8.55
C VAL A 186 -21.02 -3.74 -9.31
N THR A 187 -20.72 -4.83 -8.63
CA THR A 187 -20.99 -6.15 -9.15
C THR A 187 -22.50 -6.13 -9.25
N TYR A 188 -23.02 -5.81 -10.43
CA TYR A 188 -24.33 -6.25 -10.82
C TYR A 188 -24.29 -7.73 -10.56
N ALA A 189 -24.78 -8.14 -9.39
CA ALA A 189 -25.05 -9.53 -9.14
C ALA A 189 -25.94 -9.90 -10.31
N ALA A 190 -25.42 -10.75 -11.21
CA ALA A 190 -26.23 -11.34 -12.25
C ALA A 190 -27.51 -11.77 -11.53
N ARG A 191 -28.65 -11.17 -11.91
CA ARG A 191 -29.90 -11.50 -11.26
C ARG A 191 -30.02 -13.01 -11.36
N PRO A 192 -30.28 -13.74 -10.26
CA PRO A 192 -30.52 -15.18 -10.34
C PRO A 192 -31.66 -15.39 -11.35
N GLY A 193 -31.35 -15.86 -12.56
CA GLY A 193 -32.31 -16.03 -13.65
C GLY A 193 -32.04 -15.27 -14.96
N GLU A 194 -31.06 -14.36 -15.06
CA GLU A 194 -30.62 -13.85 -16.37
C GLU A 194 -29.59 -14.81 -16.98
N GLU A 195 -30.10 -15.93 -17.50
CA GLU A 195 -29.38 -16.80 -18.41
C GLU A 195 -29.16 -16.01 -19.71
N TRP A 196 -27.96 -15.48 -19.90
CA TRP A 196 -27.57 -14.86 -21.16
C TRP A 196 -27.63 -15.96 -22.22
N ALA A 197 -28.75 -16.03 -22.93
CA ALA A 197 -28.87 -16.83 -24.14
C ALA A 197 -27.73 -16.40 -25.05
N ALA A 198 -26.70 -17.23 -25.12
CA ALA A 198 -25.64 -17.09 -26.09
C ALA A 198 -26.31 -17.23 -27.45
N ASP A 199 -26.53 -16.08 -28.09
CA ASP A 199 -27.00 -15.99 -29.46
C ASP A 199 -25.95 -16.65 -30.35
N SER A 200 -26.14 -17.95 -30.53
CA SER A 200 -25.34 -18.80 -31.41
C SER A 200 -25.87 -18.57 -32.82
N GLY A 201 -25.61 -17.37 -33.33
CA GLY A 201 -25.84 -17.00 -34.71
C GLY A 201 -25.07 -17.92 -35.64
N ARG A 202 -25.76 -18.96 -36.13
CA ARG A 202 -25.44 -19.61 -37.40
C ARG A 202 -25.84 -18.65 -38.52
N SER A 203 -24.90 -18.32 -39.39
CA SER A 203 -25.09 -18.15 -40.83
C SER A 203 -23.74 -18.38 -41.50
#